data_AF-A0A815ER91-F1
#
_entry.id   AF-A0A815ER91-F1
#
_cell.length_a   1.000
_cell.length_b   1.000
_cell.length_c   1.000
_cell.angle_alpha   90.00
_cell.angle_beta   90.00
_cell.angle_gamma   90.00
#
_symmetry.space_group_name_H-M   'P 1'
#
loop_
_entity.id
_entity.type
_entity.pdbx_description
1 polymer ?
#
loop_
_entity_poly.entity_id
_entity_poly.type
_entity_poly.pdbx_seq_one_letter_code
_entity_poly.pdbx_strand_id
1 'polypeptide(L)'
;MALAFSNSNKFLLNNQQILRSVLISVVRYKQRGHIPDQLVEHHRQSPLGKAKAGAAVGVSPPKDDKTPNLRTTPHDFKYVYPDFLPNPIPYLRDRILEKLERKDMFRRRQQIEIPEFYVGSVLGVTSADPYAPNRRNRFVGICIQRERHGLKHQFTLRNIVDGVGVEIIYELYNPTITKIEVLKLERRLDENLAYLRDAPPEYCTFPFDMEPVKLPPGSGVPLNTIQVPITSTHWQYKWERHDLKGVLLPKLPRSVGKASERYSQPWRQWDIMRQYRTEIHDDDRAEIFEDIEKHKQDLAQYRIDSKENVKITRTRQKAAGRKAILDDAPKANRPSSSTSQ
;
A
#
# COMPACT_ATOMS: atom_id res chain seq x y z
N MET A 1 -49.25 22.83 59.83
CA MET A 1 -48.63 21.81 60.71
C MET A 1 -48.42 20.56 59.86
N ALA A 2 -47.17 20.12 59.65
CA ALA A 2 -46.72 18.75 59.31
C ALA A 2 -47.49 17.98 58.20
N LEU A 3 -46.95 17.49 57.09
CA LEU A 3 -45.72 16.72 56.83
C LEU A 3 -45.66 16.39 55.31
N ALA A 4 -44.53 15.80 54.89
CA ALA A 4 -44.31 15.03 53.64
C ALA A 4 -43.76 15.78 52.42
N PHE A 5 -42.44 16.00 52.46
CA PHE A 5 -41.57 16.01 51.29
C PHE A 5 -41.24 14.58 50.84
N SER A 6 -40.86 14.45 49.57
CA SER A 6 -40.06 13.37 48.96
C SER A 6 -40.82 12.25 48.25
N ASN A 7 -40.85 12.33 46.92
CA ASN A 7 -40.48 11.19 46.07
C ASN A 7 -40.29 11.66 44.62
N SER A 8 -39.03 11.75 44.18
CA SER A 8 -38.59 11.52 42.79
C SER A 8 -37.10 11.81 42.69
N ASN A 9 -36.29 10.74 42.74
CA ASN A 9 -35.01 10.57 42.03
C ASN A 9 -34.21 9.43 42.64
N LYS A 10 -34.66 8.19 42.39
CA LYS A 10 -33.83 7.00 42.55
C LYS A 10 -33.51 6.43 41.18
N PHE A 11 -32.74 7.13 40.35
CA PHE A 11 -32.04 6.52 39.20
C PHE A 11 -30.84 7.34 38.67
N LEU A 12 -30.33 8.31 39.44
CA LEU A 12 -29.16 9.12 39.07
C LEU A 12 -28.15 9.31 40.22
N LEU A 13 -27.98 8.30 41.07
CA LEU A 13 -26.92 8.27 42.08
C LEU A 13 -26.34 6.87 42.21
N ASN A 14 -25.75 6.37 41.13
CA ASN A 14 -24.93 5.16 41.23
C ASN A 14 -23.65 5.17 40.37
N ASN A 15 -23.11 6.36 40.08
CA ASN A 15 -21.78 6.50 39.46
C ASN A 15 -20.88 7.54 40.17
N GLN A 16 -21.14 7.81 41.45
CA GLN A 16 -20.29 8.67 42.31
C GLN A 16 -19.70 7.93 43.52
N GLN A 17 -19.88 6.60 43.63
CA GLN A 17 -19.28 5.79 44.70
C GLN A 17 -18.18 4.81 44.26
N ILE A 18 -17.75 4.83 42.98
CA ILE A 18 -16.54 4.10 42.55
C ILE A 18 -15.28 4.99 42.61
N LEU A 19 -15.41 6.28 42.99
CA LEU A 19 -14.30 7.25 43.00
C LEU A 19 -13.86 7.74 44.39
N ARG A 20 -14.16 7.03 45.49
CA ARG A 20 -13.76 7.47 46.85
C ARG A 20 -13.22 6.38 47.79
N SER A 21 -12.53 5.36 47.28
CA SER A 21 -11.87 4.36 48.15
C SER A 21 -10.47 3.93 47.72
N VAL A 22 -9.62 4.85 47.25
CA VAL A 22 -8.16 4.64 47.27
C VAL A 22 -7.47 5.97 47.59
N LEU A 23 -7.54 6.37 48.86
CA LEU A 23 -6.70 7.43 49.39
C LEU A 23 -5.44 6.79 49.98
N ILE A 24 -4.29 7.08 49.35
CA ILE A 24 -2.98 7.27 49.97
C ILE A 24 -2.42 6.02 50.70
N SER A 25 -1.83 5.14 49.91
CA SER A 25 -0.55 4.53 50.27
C SER A 25 0.53 5.22 49.46
N VAL A 26 1.34 6.06 50.11
CA VAL A 26 2.60 6.57 49.56
C VAL A 26 3.55 5.39 49.42
N VAL A 27 3.48 4.69 48.30
CA VAL A 27 4.55 3.81 47.83
C VAL A 27 5.26 4.59 46.73
N ARG A 28 6.43 5.13 47.07
CA ARG A 28 7.37 5.68 46.09
C ARG A 28 7.72 4.57 45.10
N TYR A 29 7.06 4.55 43.95
CA TYR A 29 7.50 3.78 42.80
C TYR A 29 8.78 4.44 42.27
N LYS A 30 9.91 4.00 42.81
CA LYS A 30 11.24 4.28 42.28
C LYS A 30 11.26 3.71 40.86
N GLN A 31 11.47 4.59 39.88
CA GLN A 31 11.75 4.29 38.47
C GLN A 31 12.62 3.03 38.34
N ARG A 32 12.02 1.87 38.04
CA ARG A 32 12.71 0.62 37.67
C ARG A 32 12.32 0.24 36.25
N GLY A 33 12.56 1.16 35.31
CA GLY A 33 12.39 0.92 33.88
C GLY A 33 13.58 1.39 33.04
N HIS A 34 14.62 1.97 33.66
CA HIS A 34 15.90 2.18 32.99
C HIS A 34 16.83 1.03 33.33
N ILE A 35 17.42 0.45 32.29
CA ILE A 35 18.61 -0.38 32.43
C ILE A 35 19.68 0.53 33.08
N PRO A 36 20.28 0.16 34.21
CA PRO A 36 21.32 0.97 34.83
C PRO A 36 22.48 1.16 33.85
N ASP A 37 23.01 2.38 33.72
CA ASP A 37 24.17 2.68 32.85
C ASP A 37 25.34 1.71 33.12
N GLN A 38 25.48 1.27 34.37
CA GLN A 38 26.46 0.27 34.77
C GLN A 38 26.30 -1.08 34.03
N LEU A 39 25.08 -1.52 33.73
CA LEU A 39 24.81 -2.76 32.97
C LEU A 39 25.14 -2.58 31.48
N VAL A 40 24.87 -1.39 30.93
CA VAL A 40 25.23 -1.01 29.55
C VAL A 40 26.76 -0.94 29.39
N GLU A 41 27.45 -0.35 30.37
CA GLU A 41 28.91 -0.28 30.43
C GLU A 41 29.56 -1.66 30.63
N HIS A 42 28.95 -2.53 31.44
CA HIS A 42 29.42 -3.91 31.61
C HIS A 42 29.34 -4.72 30.30
N HIS A 43 28.32 -4.46 29.48
CA HIS A 43 28.21 -5.04 28.14
C HIS A 43 29.24 -4.47 27.17
N ARG A 44 29.58 -3.18 27.25
CA ARG A 44 30.68 -2.56 26.47
C ARG A 44 32.05 -3.10 26.82
N GLN A 45 32.24 -3.51 28.08
CA GLN A 45 33.51 -4.04 28.58
C GLN A 45 33.61 -5.57 28.51
N SER A 46 32.57 -6.26 28.01
CA SER A 46 32.56 -7.72 27.89
C SER A 46 33.71 -8.23 27.01
N PRO A 47 34.50 -9.21 27.48
CA PRO A 47 35.66 -9.72 26.76
C PRO A 47 35.30 -10.48 25.48
N LEU A 48 34.02 -10.76 25.20
CA LEU A 48 33.57 -11.29 23.90
C LEU A 48 33.85 -10.34 22.73
N GLY A 49 34.04 -9.03 22.98
CA GLY A 49 34.49 -8.06 21.97
C GLY A 49 36.02 -7.91 21.86
N LYS A 50 36.79 -8.51 22.78
CA LYS A 50 38.26 -8.35 22.87
C LYS A 50 39.06 -9.58 22.42
N ALA A 51 38.39 -10.67 22.05
CA ALA A 51 39.04 -11.84 21.47
C ALA A 51 39.20 -11.71 19.95
N LYS A 52 40.10 -10.82 19.51
CA LYS A 52 40.93 -10.87 18.27
C LYS A 52 41.57 -9.50 18.01
N ALA A 53 42.54 -9.14 18.82
CA ALA A 53 43.51 -8.11 18.49
C ALA A 53 44.89 -8.62 18.92
N GLY A 54 45.53 -9.41 18.04
CA GLY A 54 46.82 -10.04 18.35
C GLY A 54 47.22 -11.15 17.38
N ALA A 55 47.26 -10.87 16.08
CA ALA A 55 48.09 -11.59 15.11
C ALA A 55 48.23 -10.73 13.85
N ALA A 56 49.41 -10.12 13.67
CA ALA A 56 49.78 -9.46 12.44
C ALA A 56 49.96 -10.52 11.34
N VAL A 57 49.04 -10.56 10.39
CA VAL A 57 49.20 -11.23 9.10
C VAL A 57 48.79 -10.21 8.03
N GLY A 58 49.67 -10.03 7.05
CA GLY A 58 49.62 -8.96 6.06
C GLY A 58 48.23 -8.74 5.45
N VAL A 59 47.80 -7.48 5.47
CA VAL A 59 46.60 -7.00 4.79
C VAL A 59 46.88 -7.02 3.30
N SER A 60 46.49 -8.11 2.65
CA SER A 60 46.09 -8.06 1.24
C SER A 60 44.93 -7.06 1.11
N PRO A 61 44.79 -6.32 -0.01
CA PRO A 61 43.62 -5.48 -0.24
C PRO A 61 42.35 -6.32 -0.03
N PRO A 62 41.23 -5.74 0.43
CA PRO A 62 40.03 -6.49 0.75
C PRO A 62 39.69 -7.34 -0.47
N LYS A 63 39.86 -8.65 -0.34
CA LYS A 63 39.31 -9.58 -1.31
C LYS A 63 37.82 -9.29 -1.27
N ASP A 64 37.25 -9.03 -2.43
CA ASP A 64 35.81 -8.98 -2.62
C ASP A 64 35.25 -10.31 -2.11
N ASP A 65 34.90 -10.35 -0.83
CA ASP A 65 34.01 -11.36 -0.29
C ASP A 65 32.68 -11.07 -0.96
N LYS A 66 32.52 -11.64 -2.15
CA LYS A 66 31.22 -12.00 -2.71
C LYS A 66 30.62 -12.99 -1.72
N THR A 67 30.12 -12.46 -0.60
CA THR A 67 28.91 -12.96 0.02
C THR A 67 27.98 -13.30 -1.14
N PRO A 68 27.50 -14.54 -1.25
CA PRO A 68 26.76 -14.97 -2.42
C PRO A 68 25.57 -14.02 -2.54
N ASN A 69 25.58 -13.12 -3.55
CA ASN A 69 24.64 -12.02 -3.77
C ASN A 69 23.48 -12.04 -2.77
N LEU A 70 23.64 -11.37 -1.62
CA LEU A 70 22.53 -11.23 -0.69
C LEU A 70 21.44 -10.52 -1.49
N ARG A 71 20.40 -11.28 -1.88
CA ARG A 71 19.37 -10.92 -2.87
C ARG A 71 18.90 -9.50 -2.57
N THR A 72 19.48 -8.52 -3.25
CA THR A 72 19.34 -7.12 -2.81
C THR A 72 17.96 -6.67 -3.24
N THR A 73 17.01 -6.72 -2.32
CA THR A 73 15.67 -6.22 -2.57
C THR A 73 15.77 -4.72 -2.85
N PRO A 74 15.06 -4.19 -3.86
CA PRO A 74 15.07 -2.76 -4.12
C PRO A 74 14.63 -1.99 -2.88
N HIS A 75 15.33 -0.90 -2.54
CA HIS A 75 15.02 -0.08 -1.37
C HIS A 75 13.58 0.47 -1.38
N ASP A 76 12.98 0.64 -2.56
CA ASP A 76 11.61 1.13 -2.73
C ASP A 76 10.53 0.03 -2.67
N PHE A 77 10.89 -1.22 -2.36
CA PHE A 77 9.97 -2.37 -2.35
C PHE A 77 8.71 -2.13 -1.51
N LYS A 78 8.86 -1.52 -0.32
CA LYS A 78 7.76 -1.17 0.59
C LYS A 78 6.67 -0.33 -0.10
N TYR A 79 7.08 0.58 -0.97
CA TYR A 79 6.17 1.55 -1.59
C TYR A 79 5.53 1.01 -2.88
N VAL A 80 6.26 0.19 -3.62
CA VAL A 80 5.76 -0.44 -4.85
C VAL A 80 4.70 -1.50 -4.50
N TYR A 81 5.02 -2.37 -3.53
CA TYR A 81 4.21 -3.55 -3.18
C TYR A 81 3.78 -3.60 -1.70
N PRO A 82 3.11 -2.56 -1.16
CA PRO A 82 2.68 -2.55 0.23
C PRO A 82 1.64 -3.62 0.57
N ASP A 83 0.91 -4.11 -0.42
CA ASP A 83 -0.12 -5.15 -0.30
C ASP A 83 0.46 -6.53 -0.02
N PHE A 84 1.66 -6.82 -0.53
CA PHE A 84 2.36 -8.08 -0.30
C PHE A 84 3.13 -8.11 1.02
N LEU A 85 3.24 -6.97 1.69
CA LEU A 85 3.87 -6.88 2.99
C LEU A 85 3.04 -7.64 4.03
N PRO A 86 3.69 -8.34 4.97
CA PRO A 86 2.99 -9.08 5.99
C PRO A 86 2.28 -8.14 6.98
N ASN A 87 1.44 -8.72 7.83
CA ASN A 87 0.77 -7.97 8.88
C ASN A 87 1.81 -7.30 9.80
N PRO A 88 1.75 -5.96 10.01
CA PRO A 88 2.69 -5.26 10.88
C PRO A 88 2.55 -5.64 12.35
N ILE A 89 1.51 -6.39 12.73
CA ILE A 89 1.28 -6.88 14.08
C ILE A 89 1.83 -8.31 14.19
N PRO A 90 2.98 -8.54 14.85
CA PRO A 90 3.69 -9.82 14.78
C PRO A 90 2.90 -11.03 15.29
N TYR A 91 2.04 -10.85 16.31
CA TYR A 91 1.25 -11.95 16.88
C TYR A 91 0.05 -12.35 16.00
N LEU A 92 -0.28 -11.58 14.96
CA LEU A 92 -1.29 -11.91 13.97
C LEU A 92 -0.67 -12.52 12.69
N ARG A 93 0.65 -12.69 12.64
CA ARG A 93 1.34 -13.25 11.48
C ARG A 93 1.30 -14.78 11.50
N ASP A 94 0.95 -15.35 10.36
CA ASP A 94 1.04 -16.78 10.08
C ASP A 94 1.65 -16.98 8.69
N ARG A 95 2.82 -17.64 8.63
CA ARG A 95 3.57 -17.89 7.40
C ARG A 95 2.78 -18.71 6.38
N ILE A 96 1.95 -19.66 6.83
CA ILE A 96 1.16 -20.51 5.93
C ILE A 96 0.03 -19.69 5.31
N LEU A 97 -0.67 -18.91 6.14
CA LEU A 97 -1.72 -18.00 5.70
C LEU A 97 -1.20 -16.98 4.69
N GLU A 98 -0.09 -16.29 5.02
CA GLU A 98 0.55 -15.30 4.14
C GLU A 98 0.91 -15.89 2.77
N LYS A 99 1.43 -17.13 2.73
CA LYS A 99 1.74 -17.83 1.48
C LYS A 99 0.50 -18.21 0.68
N LEU A 100 -0.58 -18.63 1.33
CA LEU A 100 -1.83 -18.96 0.66
C LEU A 100 -2.50 -17.70 0.09
N GLU A 101 -2.57 -16.64 0.88
CA GLU A 101 -3.09 -15.33 0.44
C GLU A 101 -2.29 -14.81 -0.75
N ARG A 102 -0.95 -14.88 -0.72
CA ARG A 102 -0.09 -14.44 -1.82
C ARG A 102 -0.35 -15.23 -3.11
N LYS A 103 -0.54 -16.55 -3.01
CA LYS A 103 -0.92 -17.38 -4.18
C LYS A 103 -2.24 -16.92 -4.79
N ASP A 104 -3.23 -16.59 -3.97
CA ASP A 104 -4.52 -16.09 -4.46
C ASP A 104 -4.43 -14.67 -5.04
N MET A 105 -3.63 -13.79 -4.43
CA MET A 105 -3.32 -12.47 -4.97
C MET A 105 -2.70 -12.56 -6.37
N PHE A 106 -1.76 -13.48 -6.57
CA PHE A 106 -1.15 -13.74 -7.88
C PHE A 106 -2.16 -14.27 -8.91
N ARG A 107 -3.03 -15.21 -8.54
CA ARG A 107 -4.12 -15.68 -9.41
C ARG A 107 -5.02 -14.53 -9.85
N ARG A 108 -5.34 -13.60 -8.96
CA ARG A 108 -6.15 -12.42 -9.30
C ARG A 108 -5.40 -11.46 -10.23
N ARG A 109 -4.11 -11.20 -10.00
CA ARG A 109 -3.25 -10.37 -10.87
C ARG A 109 -3.03 -10.94 -12.28
N GLN A 110 -3.24 -12.25 -12.48
CA GLN A 110 -3.30 -12.85 -13.82
C GLN A 110 -4.54 -12.45 -14.60
N GLN A 111 -5.65 -12.18 -13.91
CA GLN A 111 -6.92 -11.83 -14.54
C GLN A 111 -7.09 -10.32 -14.75
N ILE A 112 -6.59 -9.51 -13.80
CA ILE A 112 -6.63 -8.04 -13.87
C ILE A 112 -5.21 -7.46 -13.81
N GLU A 113 -4.93 -6.53 -14.70
CA GLU A 113 -3.69 -5.75 -14.64
C GLU A 113 -3.78 -4.70 -13.53
N ILE A 114 -2.97 -4.90 -12.49
CA ILE A 114 -2.84 -3.96 -11.38
C ILE A 114 -1.56 -3.16 -11.60
N PRO A 115 -1.66 -1.87 -12.00
CA PRO A 115 -0.49 -1.03 -12.24
C PRO A 115 0.20 -0.63 -10.93
N GLU A 116 1.42 -0.14 -11.06
CA GLU A 116 2.14 0.52 -9.98
C GLU A 116 1.56 1.91 -9.72
N PHE A 117 1.25 2.22 -8.46
CA PHE A 117 0.81 3.55 -8.06
C PHE A 117 1.16 3.82 -6.59
N TYR A 118 1.21 5.09 -6.22
CA TYR A 118 1.56 5.53 -4.88
C TYR A 118 0.46 6.41 -4.28
N VAL A 119 0.59 6.70 -2.99
CA VAL A 119 -0.22 7.74 -2.36
C VAL A 119 0.16 9.09 -2.98
N GLY A 120 -0.86 9.80 -3.46
CA GLY A 120 -0.74 11.01 -4.25
C GLY A 120 -0.93 10.82 -5.76
N SER A 121 -0.88 9.59 -6.27
CA SER A 121 -1.16 9.33 -7.68
C SER A 121 -2.66 9.48 -7.99
N VAL A 122 -2.98 9.93 -9.20
CA VAL A 122 -4.37 10.07 -9.69
C VAL A 122 -4.74 8.81 -10.47
N LEU A 123 -5.83 8.18 -10.07
CA LEU A 123 -6.30 6.90 -10.61
C LEU A 123 -7.70 7.04 -11.20
N GLY A 124 -7.96 6.27 -12.25
CA GLY A 124 -9.30 5.98 -12.78
C GLY A 124 -9.63 4.52 -12.56
N VAL A 125 -10.60 4.23 -11.67
CA VAL A 125 -11.01 2.86 -11.35
C VAL A 125 -12.36 2.60 -12.00
N THR A 126 -12.44 1.51 -12.79
CA THR A 126 -13.69 1.02 -13.36
C THR A 126 -14.15 -0.22 -12.58
N SER A 127 -15.28 -0.09 -11.90
CA SER A 127 -15.95 -1.18 -11.18
C SER A 127 -17.25 -1.57 -11.88
N ALA A 128 -17.62 -2.86 -11.83
CA ALA A 128 -18.95 -3.30 -12.21
C ALA A 128 -19.95 -2.89 -11.12
N ASP A 129 -21.13 -2.40 -11.49
CA ASP A 129 -22.18 -2.06 -10.53
C ASP A 129 -23.51 -2.46 -11.14
N PRO A 130 -24.28 -3.38 -10.54
CA PRO A 130 -25.57 -3.82 -11.08
C PRO A 130 -26.58 -2.68 -11.31
N TYR A 131 -26.49 -1.60 -10.54
CA TYR A 131 -27.46 -0.50 -10.57
C TYR A 131 -27.02 0.68 -11.45
N ALA A 132 -25.77 0.68 -11.92
CA ALA A 132 -25.29 1.69 -12.85
C ALA A 132 -25.92 1.50 -14.24
N PRO A 133 -26.16 2.58 -15.02
CA PRO A 133 -26.85 2.50 -16.32
C PRO A 133 -26.17 1.55 -17.31
N ASN A 134 -24.83 1.51 -17.32
CA ASN A 134 -24.04 0.63 -18.18
C ASN A 134 -23.48 -0.59 -17.45
N ARG A 135 -24.02 -0.90 -16.25
CA ARG A 135 -23.50 -1.88 -15.30
C ARG A 135 -22.03 -1.70 -14.91
N ARG A 136 -21.45 -0.53 -15.23
CA ARG A 136 -20.06 -0.15 -14.99
C ARG A 136 -20.07 1.28 -14.49
N ASN A 137 -19.26 1.52 -13.47
CA ASN A 137 -19.03 2.84 -12.91
C ASN A 137 -17.53 3.14 -12.97
N ARG A 138 -17.17 4.33 -13.43
CA ARG A 138 -15.78 4.81 -13.47
C ARG A 138 -15.65 5.98 -12.51
N PHE A 139 -14.77 5.85 -11.53
CA PHE A 139 -14.45 6.93 -10.61
C PHE A 139 -12.99 7.37 -10.81
N VAL A 140 -12.78 8.68 -10.91
CA VAL A 140 -11.45 9.29 -11.01
C VAL A 140 -11.19 10.07 -9.74
N GLY A 141 -9.98 9.93 -9.17
CA GLY A 141 -9.58 10.67 -7.99
C GLY A 141 -8.13 10.44 -7.59
N ILE A 142 -7.67 11.22 -6.62
CA ILE A 142 -6.35 11.06 -6.00
C ILE A 142 -6.39 9.96 -4.95
N CYS A 143 -5.38 9.09 -4.97
CA CYS A 143 -5.18 8.09 -3.93
C CYS A 143 -4.66 8.76 -2.65
N ILE A 144 -5.48 8.83 -1.61
CA ILE A 144 -5.12 9.51 -0.35
C ILE A 144 -4.42 8.58 0.64
N GLN A 145 -4.75 7.30 0.61
CA GLN A 145 -4.31 6.31 1.58
C GLN A 145 -4.27 4.93 0.93
N ARG A 146 -3.29 4.12 1.34
CA ARG A 146 -3.20 2.69 1.06
C ARG A 146 -3.07 1.97 2.39
N GLU A 147 -4.07 1.19 2.74
CA GLU A 147 -4.21 0.59 4.05
C GLU A 147 -4.42 -0.92 3.94
N ARG A 148 -4.26 -1.60 5.08
CA ARG A 148 -4.34 -3.07 5.19
C ARG A 148 -3.29 -3.79 4.33
N HIS A 149 -3.31 -5.11 4.37
CA HIS A 149 -2.34 -6.01 3.74
C HIS A 149 -3.06 -7.22 3.16
N GLY A 150 -2.36 -7.99 2.33
CA GLY A 150 -2.84 -9.23 1.73
C GLY A 150 -4.04 -9.00 0.79
N LEU A 151 -4.97 -9.95 0.78
CA LEU A 151 -6.20 -9.87 -0.03
C LEU A 151 -7.12 -8.71 0.36
N LYS A 152 -7.02 -8.23 1.60
CA LYS A 152 -7.83 -7.12 2.13
C LYS A 152 -7.17 -5.76 1.91
N HIS A 153 -6.09 -5.67 1.13
CA HIS A 153 -5.45 -4.39 0.85
C HIS A 153 -6.45 -3.42 0.19
N GLN A 154 -6.56 -2.24 0.77
CA GLN A 154 -7.53 -1.21 0.40
C GLN A 154 -6.80 0.08 0.03
N PHE A 155 -7.38 0.84 -0.89
CA PHE A 155 -6.93 2.19 -1.18
C PHE A 155 -8.13 3.11 -1.32
N THR A 156 -7.97 4.35 -0.84
CA THR A 156 -9.05 5.34 -0.83
C THR A 156 -8.80 6.36 -1.92
N LEU A 157 -9.77 6.53 -2.81
CA LEU A 157 -9.79 7.60 -3.81
C LEU A 157 -10.64 8.74 -3.32
N ARG A 158 -10.14 9.97 -3.48
CA ARG A 158 -10.87 11.21 -3.20
C ARG A 158 -10.97 12.05 -4.45
N ASN A 159 -12.13 12.62 -4.71
CA ASN A 159 -12.33 13.67 -5.72
C ASN A 159 -13.43 14.62 -5.27
N ILE A 160 -13.45 15.83 -5.81
CA ILE A 160 -14.55 16.78 -5.63
C ILE A 160 -15.39 16.78 -6.89
N VAL A 161 -16.65 16.39 -6.74
CA VAL A 161 -17.61 16.22 -7.82
C VAL A 161 -18.76 17.16 -7.54
N ASP A 162 -19.03 18.10 -8.45
CA ASP A 162 -20.09 19.10 -8.30
C ASP A 162 -20.05 19.86 -6.98
N GLY A 163 -18.83 20.19 -6.51
CA GLY A 163 -18.59 20.90 -5.25
C GLY A 163 -18.68 20.03 -3.99
N VAL A 164 -18.98 18.73 -4.11
CA VAL A 164 -19.05 17.80 -2.99
C VAL A 164 -17.83 16.87 -2.99
N GLY A 165 -17.17 16.74 -1.83
CA GLY A 165 -16.07 15.80 -1.66
C GLY A 165 -16.57 14.37 -1.55
N VAL A 166 -16.22 13.54 -2.53
CA VAL A 166 -16.57 12.11 -2.59
C VAL A 166 -15.32 11.29 -2.31
N GLU A 167 -15.45 10.32 -1.41
CA GLU A 167 -14.42 9.31 -1.13
C GLU A 167 -14.97 7.91 -1.39
N ILE A 168 -14.20 7.11 -2.12
CA ILE A 168 -14.53 5.70 -2.37
C ILE A 168 -13.35 4.84 -1.96
N ILE A 169 -13.62 3.87 -1.09
CA ILE A 169 -12.64 2.87 -0.67
C ILE A 169 -12.77 1.67 -1.59
N TYR A 170 -11.68 1.35 -2.29
CA TYR A 170 -11.58 0.18 -3.14
C TYR A 170 -10.72 -0.90 -2.48
N GLU A 171 -11.19 -2.12 -2.51
CA GLU A 171 -10.40 -3.31 -2.20
C GLU A 171 -9.65 -3.75 -3.46
N LEU A 172 -8.32 -3.76 -3.42
CA LEU A 172 -7.47 -3.97 -4.59
C LEU A 172 -7.78 -5.28 -5.34
N TYR A 173 -8.15 -6.32 -4.59
CA TYR A 173 -8.39 -7.68 -5.11
C TYR A 173 -9.87 -7.99 -5.37
N ASN A 174 -10.76 -7.01 -5.21
CA ASN A 174 -12.18 -7.24 -5.38
C ASN A 174 -12.52 -7.69 -6.83
N PRO A 175 -13.33 -8.74 -7.01
CA PRO A 175 -13.70 -9.25 -8.34
C PRO A 175 -14.51 -8.24 -9.17
N THR A 176 -15.20 -7.33 -8.51
CA THR A 176 -16.02 -6.29 -9.14
C THR A 176 -15.18 -5.26 -9.89
N ILE A 177 -13.91 -5.08 -9.51
CA ILE A 177 -12.99 -4.18 -10.23
C ILE A 177 -12.64 -4.81 -11.58
N THR A 178 -12.90 -4.06 -12.66
CA THR A 178 -12.63 -4.48 -14.03
C THR A 178 -11.29 -3.94 -14.52
N LYS A 179 -10.98 -2.67 -14.24
CA LYS A 179 -9.76 -2.01 -14.71
C LYS A 179 -9.32 -0.92 -13.74
N ILE A 180 -8.02 -0.81 -13.53
CA ILE A 180 -7.38 0.29 -12.80
C ILE A 180 -6.46 1.00 -13.78
N GLU A 181 -6.71 2.28 -14.04
CA GLU A 181 -5.89 3.13 -14.89
C GLU A 181 -5.15 4.14 -14.02
N VAL A 182 -3.84 4.30 -14.24
CA VAL A 182 -3.07 5.38 -13.63
C VAL A 182 -3.10 6.57 -14.57
N LEU A 183 -3.73 7.66 -14.16
CA LEU A 183 -3.83 8.88 -14.96
C LEU A 183 -2.60 9.77 -14.75
N LYS A 184 -2.15 9.89 -13.50
CA LYS A 184 -0.94 10.63 -13.16
C LYS A 184 -0.18 9.90 -12.07
N LEU A 185 1.03 9.45 -12.39
CA LEU A 185 1.90 8.78 -11.44
C LEU A 185 2.77 9.83 -10.73
N GLU A 186 2.52 10.03 -9.44
CA GLU A 186 3.31 10.91 -8.58
C GLU A 186 3.33 10.39 -7.14
N ARG A 187 4.40 10.73 -6.42
CA ARG A 187 4.51 10.54 -4.96
C ARG A 187 4.34 11.87 -4.26
N ARG A 188 3.78 11.85 -3.05
CA ARG A 188 3.77 13.02 -2.13
C ARG A 188 4.77 12.82 -1.01
N LEU A 189 4.99 13.88 -0.24
CA LEU A 189 5.90 13.87 0.92
C LEU A 189 5.41 12.96 2.06
N ASP A 190 4.09 12.83 2.18
CA ASP A 190 3.44 12.04 3.23
C ASP A 190 2.86 10.74 2.67
N GLU A 191 2.90 9.68 3.49
CA GLU A 191 2.27 8.37 3.16
C GLU A 191 0.74 8.40 3.32
N ASN A 192 0.18 9.43 3.97
CA ASN A 192 -1.24 9.56 4.24
C ASN A 192 -1.70 11.01 4.00
N LEU A 193 -2.60 11.19 3.04
CA LEU A 193 -3.11 12.49 2.61
C LEU A 193 -4.53 12.78 3.14
N ALA A 194 -4.93 12.19 4.27
CA ALA A 194 -6.25 12.45 4.86
C ALA A 194 -6.51 13.93 5.19
N TYR A 195 -5.45 14.72 5.35
CA TYR A 195 -5.56 16.18 5.51
C TYR A 195 -6.19 16.90 4.32
N LEU A 196 -6.25 16.25 3.14
CA LEU A 196 -6.97 16.75 1.97
C LEU A 196 -8.49 16.89 2.19
N ARG A 197 -9.02 16.36 3.30
CA ARG A 197 -10.41 16.61 3.73
C ARG A 197 -10.64 18.03 4.23
N ASP A 198 -9.64 18.61 4.89
CA ASP A 198 -9.67 19.96 5.46
C ASP A 198 -8.96 20.99 4.58
N ALA A 199 -8.35 20.54 3.48
CA ALA A 199 -7.66 21.39 2.51
C ALA A 199 -8.62 22.06 1.52
N PRO A 200 -8.19 23.15 0.84
CA PRO A 200 -8.94 23.78 -0.24
C PRO A 200 -9.31 22.79 -1.35
N PRO A 201 -10.51 22.92 -1.94
CA PRO A 201 -10.99 22.03 -3.00
C PRO A 201 -10.05 21.86 -4.20
N GLU A 202 -9.28 22.90 -4.53
CA GLU A 202 -8.37 22.94 -5.68
C GLU A 202 -7.38 21.77 -5.72
N TYR A 203 -6.90 21.33 -4.56
CA TYR A 203 -5.92 20.24 -4.46
C TYR A 203 -6.54 18.84 -4.59
N CYS A 204 -7.88 18.75 -4.55
CA CYS A 204 -8.63 17.49 -4.61
C CYS A 204 -9.50 17.36 -5.86
N THR A 205 -9.61 18.42 -6.66
CA THR A 205 -10.50 18.46 -7.82
C THR A 205 -9.77 17.97 -9.05
N PHE A 206 -10.23 16.85 -9.62
CA PHE A 206 -9.67 16.26 -10.83
C PHE A 206 -10.76 16.02 -11.88
N PRO A 207 -10.51 16.37 -13.15
CA PRO A 207 -11.47 16.11 -14.23
C PRO A 207 -11.61 14.60 -14.48
N PHE A 208 -12.84 14.13 -14.72
CA PHE A 208 -13.13 12.71 -14.98
C PHE A 208 -12.60 12.21 -16.33
N ASP A 209 -12.49 13.12 -17.28
CA ASP A 209 -11.99 12.95 -18.64
C ASP A 209 -10.47 13.19 -18.76
N MET A 210 -9.75 13.25 -17.63
CA MET A 210 -8.29 13.39 -17.62
C MET A 210 -7.60 12.24 -18.36
N GLU A 211 -6.75 12.60 -19.32
CA GLU A 211 -5.95 11.63 -20.06
C GLU A 211 -4.72 11.14 -19.25
N PRO A 212 -4.29 9.88 -19.42
CA PRO A 212 -3.09 9.37 -18.77
C PRO A 212 -1.79 10.05 -19.23
N VAL A 213 -1.09 10.70 -18.29
CA VAL A 213 0.23 11.29 -18.48
C VAL A 213 1.29 10.19 -18.46
N LYS A 214 1.85 9.88 -19.63
CA LYS A 214 2.90 8.85 -19.77
C LYS A 214 4.26 9.42 -19.37
N LEU A 215 4.96 8.71 -18.48
CA LEU A 215 6.35 9.01 -18.13
C LEU A 215 7.31 8.35 -19.14
N PRO A 216 8.47 8.97 -19.43
CA PRO A 216 9.49 8.35 -20.27
C PRO A 216 9.98 7.04 -19.62
N PRO A 217 10.25 6.00 -20.41
CA PRO A 217 10.70 4.72 -19.87
C PRO A 217 12.04 4.89 -19.13
N GLY A 218 12.11 4.40 -17.89
CA GLY A 218 13.31 4.44 -17.06
C GLY A 218 13.45 5.66 -16.14
N SER A 219 12.59 6.68 -16.26
CA SER A 219 12.55 7.73 -15.24
C SER A 219 11.96 7.19 -13.94
N GLY A 220 12.58 7.52 -12.80
CA GLY A 220 11.99 7.27 -11.48
C GLY A 220 10.67 8.04 -11.29
N VAL A 221 9.88 7.61 -10.31
CA VAL A 221 8.58 8.23 -10.02
C VAL A 221 8.79 9.64 -9.45
N PRO A 222 8.17 10.68 -10.05
CA PRO A 222 8.38 12.06 -9.59
C PRO A 222 7.81 12.28 -8.19
N LEU A 223 8.59 12.94 -7.33
CA LEU A 223 8.18 13.38 -6.00
C LEU A 223 7.62 14.80 -6.08
N ASN A 224 6.33 14.93 -5.80
CA ASN A 224 5.63 16.20 -5.71
C ASN A 224 5.79 16.78 -4.30
N THR A 225 6.57 17.85 -4.19
CA THR A 225 6.92 18.53 -2.93
C THR A 225 5.95 19.66 -2.56
N ILE A 226 4.84 19.84 -3.28
CA ILE A 226 3.82 20.85 -2.99
C ILE A 226 3.31 20.66 -1.55
N GLN A 227 3.34 21.75 -0.79
CA GLN A 227 2.74 21.81 0.53
C GLN A 227 1.34 22.43 0.44
N VAL A 228 0.36 21.74 1.00
CA VAL A 228 -1.05 22.12 0.91
C VAL A 228 -1.41 23.03 2.09
N PRO A 229 -1.88 24.27 1.86
CA PRO A 229 -2.30 25.17 2.92
C PRO A 229 -3.64 24.71 3.51
N ILE A 230 -3.70 24.53 4.83
CA ILE A 230 -4.97 24.29 5.53
C ILE A 230 -5.43 25.63 6.12
N THR A 231 -6.41 26.25 5.47
CA THR A 231 -6.83 27.62 5.83
C THR A 231 -7.70 27.63 7.10
N SER A 232 -8.52 26.61 7.32
CA SER A 232 -9.44 26.55 8.47
C SER A 232 -8.74 26.06 9.75
N THR A 233 -9.09 26.66 10.88
CA THR A 233 -8.67 26.19 12.22
C THR A 233 -9.64 25.14 12.79
N HIS A 234 -10.80 24.94 12.17
CA HIS A 234 -11.81 23.95 12.56
C HIS A 234 -11.72 22.70 11.67
N TRP A 235 -10.59 22.01 11.77
CA TRP A 235 -10.35 20.75 11.07
C TRP A 235 -10.99 19.55 11.77
N GLN A 236 -11.21 18.47 11.01
CA GLN A 236 -11.69 17.19 11.53
C GLN A 236 -10.68 16.52 12.46
N TYR A 237 -9.40 16.66 12.16
CA TYR A 237 -8.30 16.06 12.91
C TYR A 237 -7.27 17.10 13.32
N LYS A 238 -6.60 16.83 14.42
CA LYS A 238 -5.56 17.69 14.99
C LYS A 238 -4.24 17.51 14.25
N TRP A 239 -4.20 17.97 13.00
CA TRP A 239 -3.03 17.81 12.12
C TRP A 239 -1.76 18.42 12.70
N GLU A 240 -1.87 19.40 13.60
CA GLU A 240 -0.73 20.01 14.29
C GLU A 240 0.10 19.02 15.10
N ARG A 241 -0.47 17.86 15.45
CA ARG A 241 0.15 16.81 16.27
C ARG A 241 0.83 15.73 15.44
N HIS A 242 0.58 15.71 14.14
CA HIS A 242 1.12 14.72 13.23
C HIS A 242 2.40 15.26 12.58
N ASP A 243 3.38 14.38 12.37
CA ASP A 243 4.64 14.70 11.69
C ASP A 243 4.42 14.71 10.16
N LEU A 244 3.63 15.68 9.68
CA LEU A 244 3.29 15.86 8.27
C LEU A 244 4.21 16.89 7.62
N LYS A 245 4.74 16.56 6.44
CA LYS A 245 5.67 17.39 5.67
C LYS A 245 5.00 18.12 4.51
N GLY A 246 3.88 17.58 4.01
CA GLY A 246 3.12 18.12 2.89
C GLY A 246 2.05 19.14 3.26
N VAL A 247 2.03 19.63 4.51
CA VAL A 247 0.98 20.53 5.01
C VAL A 247 1.57 21.87 5.45
N LEU A 248 0.98 22.96 4.96
CA LEU A 248 1.20 24.31 5.48
C LEU A 248 0.10 24.63 6.49
N LEU A 249 0.46 24.56 7.77
CA LEU A 249 -0.45 24.88 8.86
C LEU A 249 -0.65 26.41 8.99
N PRO A 250 -1.87 26.86 9.36
CA PRO A 250 -2.10 28.27 9.63
C PRO A 250 -1.34 28.69 10.89
N LYS A 251 -1.22 30.00 11.14
CA LYS A 251 -0.60 30.51 12.37
C LYS A 251 -1.43 30.08 13.59
N LEU A 252 -0.97 29.03 14.28
CA LEU A 252 -1.66 28.47 15.43
C LEU A 252 -1.50 29.35 16.68
N PRO A 253 -2.53 29.46 17.54
CA PRO A 253 -2.37 30.10 18.84
C PRO A 253 -1.26 29.43 19.66
N ARG A 254 -0.50 30.22 20.43
CA ARG A 254 0.60 29.71 21.27
C ARG A 254 0.18 28.55 22.19
N SER A 255 -1.05 28.56 22.68
CA SER A 255 -1.62 27.48 23.50
C SER A 255 -1.67 26.15 22.75
N VAL A 256 -2.07 26.18 21.47
CA VAL A 256 -2.17 25.00 20.60
C VAL A 256 -0.78 24.46 20.28
N GLY A 257 0.18 25.33 19.97
CA GLY A 257 1.58 24.93 19.76
C GLY A 257 2.18 24.22 20.98
N LYS A 258 2.01 24.80 22.17
CA LYS A 258 2.43 24.16 23.44
C LYS A 258 1.70 22.85 23.74
N ALA A 259 0.47 22.69 23.26
CA ALA A 259 -0.25 21.43 23.39
C ALA A 259 0.34 20.38 22.44
N SER A 260 0.59 20.73 21.18
CA SER A 260 1.22 19.83 20.21
C SER A 260 2.58 19.33 20.68
N GLU A 261 3.43 20.24 21.16
CA GLU A 261 4.75 19.91 21.69
C GLU A 261 4.68 18.88 22.83
N ARG A 262 3.67 18.96 23.70
CA ARG A 262 3.43 17.98 24.76
C ARG A 262 3.04 16.59 24.24
N TYR A 263 2.41 16.49 23.07
CA TYR A 263 2.08 15.22 22.43
C TYR A 263 3.21 14.69 21.53
N SER A 264 4.17 15.55 21.16
CA SER A 264 5.31 15.15 20.36
C SER A 264 6.06 14.00 21.04
N GLN A 265 6.50 13.03 20.24
CA GLN A 265 7.24 11.87 20.73
C GLN A 265 8.59 11.81 20.02
N PRO A 266 9.51 12.74 20.32
CA PRO A 266 10.81 12.81 19.66
C PRO A 266 11.62 11.53 19.84
N TRP A 267 11.43 10.80 20.94
CA TRP A 267 12.10 9.52 21.19
C TRP A 267 11.73 8.41 20.21
N ARG A 268 10.59 8.53 19.50
CA ARG A 268 10.14 7.52 18.51
C ARG A 268 11.15 7.25 17.40
N GLN A 269 11.93 8.26 17.01
CA GLN A 269 12.92 8.11 15.95
C GLN A 269 14.09 7.19 16.34
N TRP A 270 14.36 7.06 17.65
CA TRP A 270 15.40 6.20 18.20
C TRP A 270 14.85 4.92 18.87
N ASP A 271 13.55 4.64 18.73
CA ASP A 271 12.94 3.42 19.23
C ASP A 271 13.25 2.24 18.30
N ILE A 272 14.41 1.63 18.49
CA ILE A 272 14.93 0.51 17.69
C ILE A 272 13.98 -0.70 17.76
N MET A 273 13.36 -0.96 18.92
CA MET A 273 12.43 -2.08 19.08
C MET A 273 11.16 -1.85 18.27
N ARG A 274 10.69 -0.60 18.18
CA ARG A 274 9.60 -0.25 17.28
C ARG A 274 10.01 -0.36 15.82
N GLN A 275 11.19 0.12 15.43
CA GLN A 275 11.72 -0.07 14.07
C GLN A 275 11.73 -1.56 13.71
N TYR A 276 12.30 -2.42 14.56
CA TYR A 276 12.32 -3.87 14.37
C TYR A 276 10.91 -4.48 14.22
N ARG A 277 9.91 -4.03 14.99
CA ARG A 277 8.53 -4.52 14.89
C ARG A 277 7.78 -4.00 13.65
N THR A 278 8.20 -2.87 13.09
CA THR A 278 7.48 -2.19 11.99
C THR A 278 8.13 -2.51 10.65
N GLU A 279 9.45 -2.63 10.63
CA GLU A 279 10.23 -3.03 9.49
C GLU A 279 10.10 -4.53 9.26
N ILE A 280 10.11 -4.89 7.99
CA ILE A 280 10.03 -6.27 7.55
C ILE A 280 11.46 -6.79 7.48
N HIS A 281 11.72 -7.96 8.06
CA HIS A 281 13.03 -8.59 7.99
C HIS A 281 13.46 -8.82 6.54
N ASP A 282 14.76 -8.67 6.27
CA ASP A 282 15.29 -8.79 4.91
C ASP A 282 15.04 -10.17 4.30
N ASP A 283 15.00 -11.22 5.13
CA ASP A 283 14.63 -12.58 4.71
C ASP A 283 13.20 -12.64 4.16
N ASP A 284 12.24 -12.06 4.89
CA ASP A 284 10.84 -12.00 4.47
C ASP A 284 10.71 -11.15 3.19
N ARG A 285 11.43 -10.01 3.11
CA ARG A 285 11.45 -9.17 1.90
C ARG A 285 11.98 -9.93 0.69
N ALA A 286 13.07 -10.67 0.85
CA ALA A 286 13.71 -11.42 -0.22
C ALA A 286 12.81 -12.58 -0.71
N GLU A 287 12.15 -13.29 0.20
CA GLU A 287 11.19 -14.34 -0.14
C GLU A 287 10.01 -13.78 -0.94
N ILE A 288 9.39 -12.69 -0.45
CA ILE A 288 8.25 -12.06 -1.15
C ILE A 288 8.68 -11.54 -2.52
N PHE A 289 9.86 -10.93 -2.61
CA PHE A 289 10.36 -10.39 -3.87
C PHE A 289 10.65 -11.49 -4.90
N GLU A 290 11.25 -12.61 -4.48
CA GLU A 290 11.47 -13.78 -5.34
C GLU A 290 10.13 -14.33 -5.87
N ASP A 291 9.12 -14.47 -5.00
CA ASP A 291 7.77 -14.88 -5.38
C ASP A 291 7.17 -13.93 -6.44
N ILE A 292 7.33 -12.62 -6.28
CA ILE A 292 6.82 -11.60 -7.21
C ILE A 292 7.56 -11.67 -8.55
N GLU A 293 8.88 -11.76 -8.56
CA GLU A 293 9.67 -11.84 -9.79
C GLU A 293 9.37 -13.12 -10.57
N LYS A 294 9.24 -14.25 -9.88
CA LYS A 294 8.77 -15.50 -10.48
C LYS A 294 7.39 -15.32 -11.12
N HIS A 295 6.45 -14.71 -10.40
CA HIS A 295 5.12 -14.45 -10.94
C HIS A 295 5.13 -13.53 -12.17
N LYS A 296 5.98 -12.50 -12.19
CA LYS A 296 6.15 -11.63 -13.37
C LYS A 296 6.67 -12.40 -14.58
N GLN A 297 7.63 -13.30 -14.38
CA GLN A 297 8.15 -14.18 -15.43
C GLN A 297 7.04 -15.10 -15.96
N ASP A 298 6.29 -15.75 -15.06
CA ASP A 298 5.15 -16.61 -15.42
C ASP A 298 4.08 -15.85 -16.20
N LEU A 299 3.74 -14.63 -15.79
CA LEU A 299 2.82 -13.73 -16.49
C LEU A 299 3.32 -13.34 -17.89
N ALA A 300 4.61 -13.02 -18.01
CA ALA A 300 5.22 -12.67 -19.29
C ALA A 300 5.16 -13.85 -20.26
N GLN A 301 5.50 -15.05 -19.77
CA GLN A 301 5.42 -16.28 -20.56
C GLN A 301 3.98 -16.58 -20.97
N TYR A 302 3.03 -16.53 -20.04
CA TYR A 302 1.61 -16.72 -20.31
C TYR A 302 1.09 -15.76 -21.39
N ARG A 303 1.51 -14.49 -21.35
CA ARG A 303 1.16 -13.48 -22.37
C ARG A 303 1.76 -13.80 -23.75
N ILE A 304 2.99 -14.33 -23.80
CA ILE A 304 3.64 -14.77 -25.05
C ILE A 304 2.89 -15.98 -25.63
N ASP A 305 2.68 -17.02 -24.83
CA ASP A 305 2.01 -18.26 -25.23
C ASP A 305 0.58 -17.99 -25.71
N SER A 306 -0.15 -17.11 -25.01
CA SER A 306 -1.49 -16.68 -25.41
C SER A 306 -1.50 -15.99 -26.78
N LYS A 307 -0.51 -15.14 -27.07
CA LYS A 307 -0.38 -14.48 -28.39
C LYS A 307 -0.06 -15.50 -29.49
N GLU A 308 0.83 -16.46 -29.24
CA GLU A 308 1.16 -17.52 -30.20
C GLU A 308 -0.04 -18.41 -30.47
N ASN A 309 -0.80 -18.81 -29.45
CA ASN A 309 -2.03 -19.58 -29.61
C ASN A 309 -3.07 -18.84 -30.47
N VAL A 310 -3.25 -17.53 -30.29
CA VAL A 310 -4.14 -16.73 -31.13
C VAL A 310 -3.65 -16.69 -32.58
N LYS A 311 -2.33 -16.56 -32.82
CA LYS A 311 -1.75 -16.60 -34.18
C LYS A 311 -1.96 -17.96 -34.84
N ILE A 312 -1.76 -19.05 -34.11
CA ILE A 312 -1.96 -20.43 -34.61
C ILE A 312 -3.44 -20.62 -35.00
N THR A 313 -4.37 -20.23 -34.14
CA THR A 313 -5.82 -20.33 -34.41
C THR A 313 -6.22 -19.52 -35.64
N ARG A 314 -5.74 -18.27 -35.77
CA ARG A 314 -5.98 -17.44 -36.96
C ARG A 314 -5.41 -18.07 -38.24
N THR A 315 -4.20 -18.63 -38.16
CA THR A 315 -3.56 -19.31 -39.30
C THR A 315 -4.35 -20.55 -39.73
N ARG A 316 -4.81 -21.35 -38.77
CA ARG A 316 -5.68 -22.51 -39.01
C ARG A 316 -7.01 -22.10 -39.65
N GLN A 317 -7.66 -21.05 -39.16
CA GLN A 317 -8.90 -20.52 -39.75
C GLN A 317 -8.68 -20.03 -41.19
N LYS A 318 -7.57 -19.33 -41.46
CA LYS A 318 -7.21 -18.87 -42.81
C LYS A 318 -6.93 -20.03 -43.77
N ALA A 319 -6.26 -21.08 -43.30
CA ALA A 319 -6.03 -22.30 -44.07
C ALA A 319 -7.33 -23.05 -44.37
N ALA A 320 -8.24 -23.16 -43.39
CA ALA A 320 -9.56 -23.75 -43.57
C ALA A 320 -10.42 -22.96 -44.58
N GLY A 321 -10.42 -21.63 -44.50
CA GLY A 321 -11.11 -20.77 -45.47
C GLY A 321 -10.55 -20.91 -46.89
N ARG A 322 -9.21 -20.98 -47.05
CA ARG A 322 -8.58 -21.26 -48.36
C ARG A 322 -8.96 -22.62 -48.93
N LYS A 323 -9.05 -23.65 -48.07
CA LYS A 323 -9.44 -24.99 -48.49
C LYS A 323 -10.90 -25.03 -48.97
N ALA A 324 -11.81 -24.37 -48.23
CA ALA A 324 -13.21 -24.26 -48.64
C ALA A 324 -13.38 -23.55 -50.01
N ILE A 325 -12.61 -22.49 -50.27
CA ILE A 325 -12.61 -21.80 -51.57
C ILE A 325 -12.09 -22.71 -52.70
N LEU A 326 -11.10 -23.57 -52.42
CA LEU A 326 -10.55 -24.50 -53.40
C LEU A 326 -11.53 -25.64 -53.72
N ASP A 327 -12.28 -26.10 -52.71
CA ASP A 327 -13.26 -27.18 -52.83
C ASP A 327 -14.55 -26.72 -53.55
N ASP A 328 -14.90 -25.43 -53.48
CA ASP A 328 -16.03 -24.80 -54.22
C ASP A 328 -15.65 -24.31 -55.63
N ALA A 329 -14.38 -24.43 -56.04
CA ALA A 329 -13.97 -24.08 -57.39
C ALA A 329 -14.62 -25.05 -58.41
N PRO A 330 -15.29 -24.55 -59.46
CA PRO A 330 -15.96 -25.42 -60.44
C PRO A 330 -14.93 -26.36 -61.06
N LYS A 331 -15.13 -27.67 -60.89
CA LYS A 331 -14.28 -28.70 -61.50
C LYS A 331 -14.29 -28.49 -63.02
N ALA A 332 -13.21 -27.92 -63.55
CA ALA A 332 -13.04 -27.79 -64.99
C ALA A 332 -13.15 -29.18 -65.62
N ASN A 333 -14.10 -29.32 -66.55
CA ASN A 333 -14.35 -30.54 -67.32
C ASN A 333 -13.03 -31.10 -67.86
N ARG A 334 -12.62 -32.26 -67.34
CA ARG A 334 -11.55 -33.04 -67.97
C ARG A 334 -12.06 -33.52 -69.33
N PRO A 335 -11.34 -33.27 -70.43
CA PRO A 335 -11.71 -33.85 -71.71
C PRO A 335 -11.57 -35.37 -71.61
N SER A 336 -12.65 -36.09 -71.88
CA SER A 336 -12.68 -37.54 -72.00
C SER A 336 -11.82 -37.94 -73.20
N SER A 337 -10.64 -38.49 -72.95
CA SER A 337 -9.85 -39.16 -73.98
C SER A 337 -10.55 -40.47 -74.35
N SER A 338 -11.28 -40.44 -75.46
CA SER A 338 -11.80 -41.61 -76.13
C SER A 338 -10.66 -42.41 -76.74
N THR A 339 -10.36 -43.57 -76.18
CA THR A 339 -9.59 -44.62 -76.84
C THR A 339 -10.48 -45.30 -77.86
N SER A 340 -10.13 -45.24 -79.15
CA SER A 340 -10.67 -46.11 -80.19
C SER A 340 -9.67 -46.24 -81.35
N GLN A 341 -9.23 -47.49 -81.52
CA GLN A 341 -8.62 -48.18 -82.69
C GLN A 341 -7.38 -47.62 -83.37
#